data_AF-A0A9E1IDU9-F1
#
_entry.id   AF-A0A9E1IDU9-F1
#
_cell.length_a   1.000
_cell.length_b   1.000
_cell.length_c   1.000
_cell.angle_alpha   90.00
_cell.angle_beta   90.00
_cell.angle_gamma   90.00
#
_symmetry.space_group_name_H-M   'P 1'
#
loop_
_entity.id
_entity.type
_entity.pdbx_description
1 polymer ?
#
loop_
_entity_poly.entity_id
_entity_poly.type
_entity_poly.pdbx_seq_one_letter_code
_entity_poly.pdbx_strand_id
1 'polypeptide(L)'
;MTDQIAPKQVSLLLVVLLNTFLLGFGHIYLGQTIKGIVLFIATPILAFATCGIGVIFLVLFAVFDGVLLARRLNSGEAIGNWQCF
;
A
#
# COMPACT_ATOMS: atom_id res chain seq x y z
N MET A 1 -5.56 27.33 20.88
CA MET A 1 -5.01 27.18 19.51
C MET A 1 -4.98 25.70 19.21
N THR A 2 -6.07 25.16 18.67
CA THR A 2 -6.09 23.80 18.14
C THR A 2 -5.46 23.87 16.76
N ASP A 3 -4.20 23.44 16.63
CA ASP A 3 -3.62 23.17 15.31
C ASP A 3 -4.53 22.12 14.64
N GLN A 4 -5.39 22.59 13.74
CA GLN A 4 -6.07 21.73 12.79
C GLN A 4 -4.97 21.24 11.85
N ILE A 5 -4.26 20.18 12.25
CA ILE A 5 -3.32 19.46 11.39
C ILE A 5 -4.16 19.02 10.20
N ALA A 6 -4.00 19.70 9.07
CA ALA A 6 -4.72 19.38 7.85
C ALA A 6 -4.61 17.86 7.61
N PRO A 7 -5.72 17.17 7.25
CA PRO A 7 -5.68 15.74 7.04
C PRO A 7 -4.55 15.44 6.05
N LYS A 8 -3.63 14.53 6.42
CA LYS A 8 -2.50 14.16 5.57
C LYS A 8 -3.05 13.64 4.24
N GLN A 9 -3.12 14.51 3.24
CA GLN A 9 -3.63 14.13 1.93
C GLN A 9 -2.62 13.20 1.27
N VAL A 10 -3.06 11.97 1.07
CA VAL A 10 -2.26 10.91 0.46
C VAL A 10 -2.47 10.96 -1.04
N SER A 11 -1.40 11.13 -1.81
CA SER A 11 -1.47 11.15 -3.26
C SER A 11 -1.73 9.75 -3.82
N LEU A 12 -2.90 9.56 -4.45
CA LEU A 12 -3.28 8.29 -5.07
C LEU A 12 -2.28 7.84 -6.14
N LEU A 13 -1.84 8.78 -6.99
CA LEU A 13 -0.85 8.51 -8.03
C LEU A 13 0.46 7.95 -7.43
N LEU A 14 0.88 8.51 -6.30
CA LEU A 14 2.10 8.10 -5.61
C LEU A 14 1.96 6.66 -5.07
N VAL A 15 0.81 6.31 -4.50
CA VAL A 15 0.52 4.95 -4.00
C VAL A 15 0.56 3.94 -5.15
N VAL A 16 -0.03 4.27 -6.29
CA VAL A 16 -0.02 3.40 -7.49
C VAL A 16 1.40 3.20 -7.99
N LEU A 17 2.17 4.28 -8.17
CA LEU A 17 3.56 4.20 -8.63
C LEU A 17 4.43 3.40 -7.67
N LEU A 18 4.31 3.62 -6.37
CA LEU A 18 5.08 2.90 -5.36
C LEU A 18 4.74 1.41 -5.38
N ASN A 19 3.46 1.01 -5.38
CA ASN A 19 3.11 -0.41 -5.43
C ASN A 19 3.41 -1.07 -6.79
N THR A 20 3.51 -0.31 -7.88
CA THR A 20 3.85 -0.86 -9.20
C THR A 20 5.34 -1.14 -9.35
N PHE A 21 6.20 -0.24 -8.86
CA PHE A 21 7.65 -0.35 -8.99
C PHE A 21 8.31 -1.06 -7.80
N LEU A 22 7.84 -0.80 -6.58
CA LEU A 22 8.34 -1.39 -5.34
C LEU A 22 7.18 -1.89 -4.48
N LEU A 23 6.73 -3.11 -4.80
CA LEU A 23 5.61 -3.75 -4.14
C LEU A 23 5.81 -3.77 -2.60
N GLY A 24 4.90 -3.13 -1.87
CA GLY A 24 4.97 -2.97 -0.41
C GLY A 24 5.28 -1.53 0.05
N PHE A 25 6.04 -0.73 -0.72
CA PHE A 25 6.36 0.64 -0.32
C PHE A 25 5.14 1.56 -0.31
N GLY A 26 4.16 1.34 -1.19
CA GLY A 26 2.90 2.09 -1.18
C GLY A 26 2.12 1.89 0.12
N HIS A 27 2.20 0.71 0.71
CA HIS A 27 1.58 0.39 1.99
C HIS A 27 2.35 0.98 3.17
N ILE A 28 3.69 1.04 3.11
CA ILE A 28 4.50 1.76 4.10
C ILE A 28 4.15 3.25 4.10
N TYR A 29 3.98 3.86 2.92
CA TYR A 29 3.59 5.26 2.78
C TYR A 29 2.20 5.57 3.41
N LEU A 30 1.29 4.60 3.33
CA LEU A 30 -0.03 4.62 3.96
C LEU A 30 0.00 4.36 5.49
N GLY A 31 1.16 4.07 6.08
CA GLY A 31 1.31 3.74 7.49
C GLY A 31 1.09 2.26 7.82
N GLN A 32 0.82 1.42 6.82
CA GLN A 32 0.74 -0.04 6.98
C GLN A 32 2.12 -0.69 6.87
N THR A 33 3.04 -0.29 7.75
CA THR A 33 4.45 -0.67 7.67
C THR A 33 4.65 -2.19 7.72
N ILE A 34 3.90 -2.89 8.59
CA ILE A 34 4.00 -4.35 8.73
C ILE A 34 3.59 -5.04 7.42
N LYS A 35 2.44 -4.64 6.84
CA LYS A 35 1.96 -5.19 5.57
C LYS A 35 2.91 -4.89 4.42
N GLY A 36 3.45 -3.68 4.38
CA GLY A 36 4.41 -3.27 3.37
C GLY A 36 5.70 -4.09 3.40
N ILE A 37 6.27 -4.34 4.59
CA ILE A 37 7.45 -5.19 4.76
C ILE A 37 7.15 -6.63 4.33
N VAL A 38 6.01 -7.19 4.74
CA VAL A 38 5.64 -8.56 4.35
C VAL A 38 5.45 -8.68 2.84
N LEU A 39 4.77 -7.74 2.20
CA LEU A 39 4.63 -7.72 0.75
C LEU A 39 6.00 -7.61 0.07
N PHE A 40 6.89 -6.74 0.55
CA PHE A 40 8.22 -6.57 -0.02
C PHE A 40 9.05 -7.87 0.02
N ILE A 41 9.00 -8.61 1.13
CA ILE A 41 9.73 -9.88 1.30
C ILE A 41 9.04 -11.04 0.56
N ALA A 42 7.70 -11.09 0.57
CA ALA A 42 6.93 -12.15 -0.08
C ALA A 42 7.01 -12.07 -1.61
N THR A 43 7.16 -10.87 -2.16
CA THR A 43 7.22 -10.65 -3.62
C THR A 43 8.33 -11.44 -4.32
N PRO A 44 9.62 -11.36 -3.93
CA PRO A 44 10.68 -12.14 -4.58
C PRO A 44 10.51 -13.66 -4.39
N ILE A 45 9.98 -14.11 -3.26
CA ILE A 45 9.70 -15.53 -3.00
C ILE A 45 8.63 -16.04 -3.97
N LEU A 46 7.53 -15.28 -4.12
CA LEU A 46 6.46 -15.62 -5.05
C LEU A 46 6.92 -15.51 -6.51
N ALA A 47 7.75 -14.51 -6.83
CA ALA A 47 8.36 -14.36 -8.14
C ALA A 47 9.15 -15.61 -8.53
N PHE A 48 10.00 -16.10 -7.62
CA PHE A 48 10.79 -17.30 -7.83
C PHE A 48 9.92 -18.55 -7.98
N ALA A 49 8.90 -18.71 -7.12
CA ALA A 49 8.02 -19.88 -7.13
C ALA A 49 7.09 -19.95 -8.36
N THR A 50 6.71 -18.79 -8.94
CA THR A 50 5.71 -18.71 -10.03
C THR A 50 6.30 -18.25 -11.36
N CYS A 51 7.62 -18.23 -11.50
CA CYS A 51 8.33 -17.65 -12.65
C CYS A 51 7.86 -16.21 -12.98
N GLY A 52 7.53 -15.43 -11.96
CA GLY A 52 7.10 -14.03 -12.07
C GLY A 52 5.62 -13.80 -12.38
N ILE A 53 4.85 -14.82 -12.78
CA ILE A 53 3.43 -14.64 -13.15
C ILE A 53 2.58 -14.26 -11.93
N GLY A 54 2.83 -14.88 -10.78
CA GLY A 54 2.10 -14.59 -9.53
C GLY A 54 2.29 -13.16 -9.04
N VAL A 55 3.42 -12.52 -9.38
CA VAL A 55 3.72 -11.13 -9.01
C VAL A 55 2.77 -10.17 -9.71
N ILE A 56 2.37 -10.43 -10.96
CA ILE A 56 1.45 -9.56 -11.70
C ILE A 56 0.11 -9.44 -10.95
N PHE A 57 -0.44 -10.57 -10.50
CA PHE A 57 -1.67 -10.59 -9.71
C PHE A 57 -1.48 -9.91 -8.34
N LEU A 58 -0.33 -10.12 -7.70
CA LEU A 58 -0.01 -9.47 -6.42
C LEU A 58 0.07 -7.94 -6.56
N VAL A 59 0.68 -7.43 -7.63
CA VAL A 59 0.79 -5.99 -7.93
C VAL A 59 -0.60 -5.40 -8.12
N LEU A 60 -1.44 -6.01 -8.97
CA LEU A 60 -2.79 -5.53 -9.21
C LEU A 60 -3.61 -5.47 -7.93
N PHE A 61 -3.54 -6.51 -7.10
CA PHE A 61 -4.21 -6.57 -5.81
C PHE A 61 -3.71 -5.47 -4.86
N ALA A 62 -2.40 -5.32 -4.72
CA ALA A 62 -1.78 -4.32 -3.85
C ALA A 62 -2.08 -2.88 -4.28
N VAL A 63 -2.13 -2.62 -5.59
CA VAL A 63 -2.52 -1.31 -6.13
C VAL A 63 -3.97 -1.00 -5.77
N PHE A 64 -4.89 -1.95 -6.03
CA PHE A 64 -6.30 -1.77 -5.73
C PHE A 64 -6.55 -1.54 -4.23
N ASP A 65 -5.98 -2.39 -3.38
CA ASP A 65 -6.05 -2.28 -1.93
C ASP A 65 -5.47 -0.96 -1.41
N GLY A 66 -4.26 -0.59 -1.87
CA GLY A 66 -3.62 0.67 -1.52
C GLY A 66 -4.43 1.90 -1.92
N VAL A 67 -5.11 1.87 -3.08
CA VAL A 67 -5.99 2.97 -3.52
C VAL A 67 -7.22 3.10 -2.61
N LEU A 68 -7.82 1.99 -2.19
CA LEU A 68 -8.98 2.02 -1.26
C LEU A 68 -8.57 2.57 0.10
N LEU A 69 -7.45 2.10 0.65
CA LEU A 69 -6.90 2.59 1.92
C LEU A 69 -6.52 4.07 1.85
N ALA A 70 -5.91 4.51 0.75
CA ALA A 70 -5.60 5.92 0.54
C ALA A 70 -6.86 6.80 0.55
N ARG A 71 -7.96 6.33 -0.05
CA ARG A 71 -9.26 7.03 -0.02
C ARG A 71 -9.82 7.14 1.39
N ARG A 72 -9.69 6.08 2.21
CA ARG A 72 -10.12 6.08 3.62
C ARG A 72 -9.29 7.01 4.50
N LEU A 73 -7.97 7.03 4.32
CA LEU A 73 -7.11 8.03 4.98
C LEU A 73 -7.51 9.46 4.60
N ASN A 74 -7.80 9.68 3.31
CA ASN A 74 -8.24 10.99 2.83
C ASN A 74 -9.63 11.38 3.34
N SER A 75 -10.50 10.44 3.70
CA SER A 75 -11.78 10.72 4.37
C SER A 75 -11.65 10.93 5.88
N GLY A 76 -10.44 10.83 6.43
CA GLY A 76 -10.17 11.01 7.86
C GLY A 76 -10.38 9.74 8.70
N GLU A 77 -10.52 8.57 8.08
CA GLU A 77 -10.61 7.32 8.82
C GLU A 77 -9.23 6.90 9.35
N ALA A 78 -9.21 6.37 10.58
CA ALA A 78 -8.02 5.76 11.15
C ALA A 78 -7.84 4.34 10.58
N ILE A 79 -6.66 4.09 10.01
CA ILE A 79 -6.30 2.79 9.44
C ILE A 79 -5.26 2.12 10.33
N GLY A 80 -5.45 0.84 10.63
CA GLY A 80 -4.51 0.03 11.38
C GLY A 80 -3.29 -0.41 10.55
N ASN A 81 -2.24 -0.87 11.23
CA ASN A 81 -0.96 -1.30 10.61
C ASN A 81 -1.08 -2.51 9.66
N TRP A 82 -2.19 -3.23 9.73
CA TRP A 82 -2.50 -4.36 8.86
C TRP A 82 -4.01 -4.39 8.59
N GLN A 83 -4.44 -3.70 7.55
CA GLN A 83 -5.81 -3.74 7.07
C GLN A 83 -5.82 -4.01 5.57
N CYS A 84 -6.79 -4.80 5.14
CA CYS A 84 -7.13 -4.88 3.73
C CYS A 84 -8.43 -4.11 3.52
N PHE A 85 -8.42 -3.23 2.53
CA PHE A 85 -9.54 -2.37 2.13
C PHE A 85 -10.08 -1.51 3.25
#